data_AF-A0A3E2WUX8-F1
#
_entry.id   AF-A0A3E2WUX8-F1
#
_cell.length_a   1.000
_cell.length_b   1.000
_cell.length_c   1.000
_cell.angle_alpha   90.00
_cell.angle_beta   90.00
_cell.angle_gamma   90.00
#
_symmetry.space_group_name_H-M   'P 1'
#
loop_
_entity.id
_entity.type
_entity.pdbx_description
1 polymer ?
#
loop_
_entity_poly.entity_id
_entity_poly.type
_entity_poly.pdbx_seq_one_letter_code
_entity_poly.pdbx_strand_id
1 'polypeptide(L)'
;MTDYDKIKSFPESDREWTEEQWKYMLDYLVDIGMVKYSEIASLVLGHLNPSQVGTSVASNKSFQSHYPPRKCWEAVRQWHFDQTGKCADCGTRLELQADHIIPKEELGDAANTLDNMTLRCRRCNVIKRPSHKHGGETFLTAEAALMWILFTRRPDTYQEFMTLCREYGLTMASVRFEESWAMAKWLEREGKYNISPDSKY
;
A
#
# COMPACT_ATOMS: atom_id res chain seq x y z
N MET A 1 -20.06 8.32 18.16
CA MET A 1 -20.37 7.10 17.41
C MET A 1 -20.59 7.50 15.98
N THR A 2 -19.75 7.01 15.09
CA THR A 2 -19.86 7.17 13.64
C THR A 2 -21.00 6.32 13.10
N ASP A 3 -21.50 6.72 11.93
CA ASP A 3 -22.56 6.07 11.18
C ASP A 3 -22.14 5.83 9.72
N TYR A 4 -22.54 4.69 9.16
CA TYR A 4 -22.33 4.30 7.77
C TYR A 4 -23.05 5.24 6.79
N ASP A 5 -24.25 5.74 7.13
CA ASP A 5 -24.99 6.65 6.25
C ASP A 5 -24.19 7.94 5.96
N LYS A 6 -23.33 8.35 6.90
CA LYS A 6 -22.40 9.45 6.68
C LYS A 6 -21.31 9.09 5.67
N ILE A 7 -20.73 7.89 5.73
CA ILE A 7 -19.74 7.41 4.74
C ILE A 7 -20.38 7.36 3.35
N LYS A 8 -21.62 6.89 3.25
CA LYS A 8 -22.37 6.83 1.99
C LYS A 8 -22.57 8.22 1.35
N SER A 9 -22.54 9.29 2.16
CA SER A 9 -22.63 10.67 1.67
C SER A 9 -21.31 11.26 1.16
N PHE A 10 -20.19 10.54 1.30
CA PHE A 10 -18.88 11.00 0.82
C PHE A 10 -18.77 10.86 -0.71
N PRO A 11 -17.82 11.58 -1.34
CA PRO A 11 -17.57 11.46 -2.77
C PRO A 11 -17.32 10.02 -3.21
N GLU A 12 -17.71 9.71 -4.45
CA GLU A 12 -17.56 8.37 -4.99
C GLU A 12 -16.10 8.00 -5.28
N SER A 13 -15.24 8.98 -5.54
CA SER A 13 -13.82 8.76 -5.71
C SER A 13 -13.08 9.02 -4.40
N ASP A 14 -12.25 8.06 -3.99
CA ASP A 14 -11.32 8.20 -2.87
C ASP A 14 -10.34 9.37 -3.05
N ARG A 15 -10.04 9.77 -4.28
CA ARG A 15 -9.22 10.94 -4.63
C ARG A 15 -9.83 12.26 -4.17
N GLU A 16 -11.14 12.31 -4.04
CA GLU A 16 -11.90 13.49 -3.68
C GLU A 16 -12.16 13.57 -2.17
N TRP A 17 -11.75 12.55 -1.41
CA TRP A 17 -11.93 12.53 0.03
C TRP A 17 -11.00 13.51 0.73
N THR A 18 -11.57 14.30 1.64
CA THR A 18 -10.79 15.20 2.52
C THR A 18 -10.12 14.41 3.66
N GLU A 19 -9.13 15.01 4.32
CA GLU A 19 -8.49 14.41 5.50
C GLU A 19 -9.49 14.13 6.63
N GLU A 20 -10.51 14.96 6.80
CA GLU A 20 -11.59 14.72 7.78
C GLU A 20 -12.43 13.49 7.43
N GLN A 21 -12.65 13.23 6.14
CA GLN A 21 -13.37 12.03 5.68
C GLN A 21 -12.52 10.77 5.87
N TRP A 22 -11.21 10.84 5.60
CA TRP A 22 -10.28 9.77 5.93
C TRP A 22 -10.20 9.49 7.43
N LYS A 23 -10.16 10.54 8.25
CA LYS A 23 -10.25 10.40 9.71
C LYS A 23 -11.55 9.73 10.12
N TYR A 24 -12.68 10.18 9.56
CA TYR A 24 -13.99 9.60 9.87
C TYR A 24 -14.06 8.11 9.53
N MET A 25 -13.42 7.68 8.44
CA MET A 25 -13.31 6.26 8.10
C MET A 25 -12.53 5.45 9.14
N LEU A 26 -11.43 5.99 9.67
CA LEU A 26 -10.69 5.33 10.75
C LEU A 26 -11.54 5.24 12.02
N ASP A 27 -12.18 6.35 12.41
CA ASP A 27 -13.09 6.37 13.55
C ASP A 27 -14.22 5.34 13.36
N TYR A 28 -14.76 5.20 12.15
CA TYR A 28 -15.79 4.22 11.81
C TYR A 28 -15.32 2.78 11.98
N LEU A 29 -14.16 2.44 11.43
CA LEU A 29 -13.58 1.10 11.59
C LEU A 29 -13.34 0.76 13.07
N VAL A 30 -12.98 1.75 13.89
CA VAL A 30 -12.85 1.58 15.34
C VAL A 30 -14.20 1.37 16.01
N ASP A 31 -15.20 2.19 15.69
CA ASP A 31 -16.53 2.14 16.31
C ASP A 31 -17.26 0.83 16.01
N ILE A 32 -17.10 0.26 14.81
CA ILE A 32 -17.67 -1.06 14.47
C ILE A 32 -16.82 -2.25 14.96
N GLY A 33 -15.71 -1.96 15.65
CA GLY A 33 -14.83 -2.97 16.26
C GLY A 33 -13.96 -3.75 15.27
N MET A 34 -13.63 -3.19 14.11
CA MET A 34 -12.67 -3.82 13.18
C MET A 34 -11.23 -3.75 13.69
N VAL A 35 -10.86 -2.62 14.29
CA VAL A 35 -9.51 -2.32 14.76
C VAL A 35 -9.56 -1.40 15.97
N LYS A 36 -8.47 -1.32 16.72
CA LYS A 36 -8.26 -0.33 17.79
C LYS A 36 -7.32 0.77 17.31
N TYR A 37 -7.44 1.96 17.90
CA TYR A 37 -6.48 3.04 17.64
C TYR A 37 -5.03 2.62 17.95
N SER A 38 -4.80 1.76 18.95
CA SER A 38 -3.46 1.23 19.23
C SER A 38 -2.91 0.38 18.09
N GLU A 39 -3.76 -0.39 17.41
CA GLU A 39 -3.38 -1.24 16.27
C GLU A 39 -3.08 -0.36 15.04
N ILE A 40 -3.93 0.63 14.78
CA ILE A 40 -3.70 1.64 13.72
C ILE A 40 -2.38 2.40 13.97
N ALA A 41 -2.19 2.91 15.19
CA ALA A 41 -0.98 3.65 15.54
C ALA A 41 0.27 2.77 15.46
N SER A 42 0.21 1.53 15.94
CA SER A 42 1.33 0.58 15.83
C SER A 42 1.68 0.28 14.37
N LEU A 43 0.68 0.11 13.50
CA LEU A 43 0.89 -0.08 12.06
C LEU A 43 1.59 1.14 11.45
N VAL A 44 1.08 2.35 11.70
CA VAL A 44 1.66 3.60 11.19
C VAL A 44 3.10 3.79 11.69
N LEU A 45 3.37 3.58 12.98
CA LEU A 45 4.72 3.68 13.55
C LEU A 45 5.68 2.67 12.91
N GLY A 46 5.22 1.44 12.67
CA GLY A 46 5.99 0.43 11.95
C GLY A 46 6.36 0.86 10.53
N HIS A 47 5.41 1.45 9.80
CA HIS A 47 5.63 1.91 8.42
C HIS A 47 6.32 3.27 8.31
N LEU A 48 6.41 4.05 9.39
CA LEU A 48 7.27 5.24 9.49
C LEU A 48 8.74 4.89 9.74
N ASN A 49 9.04 3.65 10.14
CA ASN A 49 10.41 3.21 10.38
C ASN A 49 11.24 3.31 9.09
N PRO A 50 12.44 3.94 9.11
CA PRO A 50 13.27 4.08 7.92
C PRO A 50 13.64 2.74 7.27
N SER A 51 13.95 2.80 5.97
CA SER A 51 14.28 1.62 5.18
C SER A 51 15.50 0.85 5.73
N GLN A 52 15.44 -0.48 5.72
CA GLN A 52 16.49 -1.36 6.27
C GLN A 52 17.69 -1.51 5.32
N VAL A 53 18.44 -0.43 5.10
CA VAL A 53 19.55 -0.39 4.11
C VAL A 53 20.80 -1.17 4.51
N GLY A 54 21.01 -1.39 5.81
CA GLY A 54 22.16 -2.17 6.29
C GLY A 54 22.12 -3.63 5.84
N THR A 55 20.92 -4.22 5.78
CA THR A 55 20.70 -5.61 5.42
C THR A 55 20.31 -5.79 3.96
N SER A 56 19.72 -4.79 3.29
CA SER A 56 19.32 -4.90 1.88
C SER A 56 20.36 -4.35 0.89
N VAL A 57 21.06 -3.27 1.25
CA VAL A 57 22.03 -2.60 0.37
C VAL A 57 23.46 -2.92 0.79
N ALA A 58 23.83 -2.64 2.04
CA ALA A 58 25.22 -2.78 2.49
C ALA A 58 25.71 -4.24 2.57
N SER A 59 24.80 -5.21 2.59
CA SER A 59 25.10 -6.65 2.57
C SER A 59 25.31 -7.20 1.15
N ASN A 60 24.89 -6.47 0.11
CA ASN A 60 24.90 -6.92 -1.27
C ASN A 60 26.34 -6.90 -1.83
N LYS A 61 26.78 -8.01 -2.43
CA LYS A 61 28.16 -8.17 -2.95
C LYS A 61 28.51 -7.20 -4.07
N SER A 62 27.55 -6.84 -4.90
CA SER A 62 27.75 -5.86 -5.96
C SER A 62 27.94 -4.45 -5.38
N PHE A 63 27.23 -4.08 -4.32
CA PHE A 63 27.50 -2.82 -3.62
C PHE A 63 28.86 -2.88 -2.92
N GLN A 64 29.19 -3.99 -2.26
CA GLN A 64 30.44 -4.17 -1.52
C GLN A 64 31.69 -4.08 -2.40
N SER A 65 31.63 -4.49 -3.67
CA SER A 65 32.79 -4.45 -4.58
C SER A 65 33.24 -3.02 -4.91
N HIS A 66 32.38 -2.01 -4.72
CA HIS A 66 32.73 -0.61 -4.92
C HIS A 66 33.51 0.01 -3.75
N TYR A 67 33.66 -0.70 -2.62
CA TYR A 67 34.26 -0.15 -1.41
C TYR A 67 35.36 -1.06 -0.84
N PRO A 68 36.32 -0.50 -0.07
CA PRO A 68 37.26 -1.30 0.70
C PRO A 68 36.54 -2.26 1.66
N PRO A 69 37.19 -3.36 2.08
CA PRO A 69 36.62 -4.30 3.02
C PRO A 69 36.04 -3.61 4.27
N ARG A 70 34.79 -3.96 4.61
CA ARG A 70 34.01 -3.42 5.75
C ARG A 70 33.68 -1.92 5.68
N LYS A 71 33.86 -1.25 4.53
CA LYS A 71 33.52 0.18 4.35
C LYS A 71 32.19 0.47 3.66
N CYS A 72 31.56 -0.54 3.04
CA CYS A 72 30.27 -0.36 2.35
C CYS A 72 29.16 0.17 3.28
N TRP A 73 29.03 -0.38 4.50
CA TRP A 73 28.03 0.10 5.46
C TRP A 73 28.21 1.57 5.84
N GLU A 74 29.46 2.02 6.02
CA GLU A 74 29.76 3.40 6.35
C GLU A 74 29.25 4.35 5.26
N ALA A 75 29.51 4.03 3.99
CA ALA A 75 29.04 4.80 2.85
C ALA A 75 27.50 4.75 2.70
N VAL A 76 26.90 3.57 2.79
CA VAL A 76 25.43 3.37 2.69
C VAL A 76 24.70 4.12 3.81
N ARG A 77 25.23 4.07 5.05
CA ARG A 77 24.64 4.78 6.18
C ARG A 77 24.69 6.29 5.98
N GLN A 78 25.83 6.82 5.52
CA GLN A 78 25.97 8.24 5.24
C GLN A 78 24.95 8.67 4.17
N TRP A 79 24.90 7.94 3.05
CA TRP A 79 23.90 8.16 2.01
C TRP A 79 22.47 8.16 2.57
N HIS A 80 22.12 7.20 3.42
CA HIS A 80 20.78 7.07 3.99
C HIS A 80 20.43 8.24 4.93
N PHE A 81 21.39 8.74 5.72
CA PHE A 81 21.20 9.90 6.60
C PHE A 81 21.06 11.21 5.84
N ASP A 82 21.67 11.31 4.66
CA ASP A 82 21.58 12.49 3.80
C ASP A 82 20.25 12.56 3.01
N GLN A 83 19.40 11.53 3.11
CA GLN A 83 18.09 11.51 2.44
C GLN A 83 17.05 12.38 3.16
N THR A 84 16.07 12.87 2.40
CA THR A 84 14.94 13.68 2.93
C THR A 84 13.97 12.91 3.83
N GLY A 85 14.07 11.58 3.82
CA GLY A 85 13.12 10.67 4.47
C GLY A 85 11.71 10.72 3.88
N LYS A 86 11.59 11.05 2.59
CA LYS A 86 10.32 11.05 1.84
C LYS A 86 10.48 10.28 0.53
N CYS A 87 9.38 9.72 0.03
CA CYS A 87 9.30 9.12 -1.29
C CYS A 87 9.62 10.19 -2.36
N ALA A 88 10.52 9.88 -3.27
CA ALA A 88 10.93 10.76 -4.37
C ALA A 88 9.77 11.14 -5.30
N ASP A 89 8.75 10.27 -5.43
CA ASP A 89 7.67 10.45 -6.39
C ASP A 89 6.40 11.09 -5.78
N CYS A 90 6.01 10.68 -4.56
CA CYS A 90 4.76 11.13 -3.94
C CYS A 90 4.91 11.84 -2.59
N GLY A 91 6.14 11.97 -2.07
CA GLY A 91 6.40 12.72 -0.84
C GLY A 91 5.98 12.06 0.47
N THR A 92 5.33 10.89 0.45
CA THR A 92 4.97 10.16 1.69
C THR A 92 6.19 9.77 2.51
N ARG A 93 6.02 9.59 3.83
CA ARG A 93 7.02 9.01 4.73
C ARG A 93 6.77 7.54 5.06
N LEU A 94 5.65 6.99 4.60
CA LEU A 94 5.26 5.62 4.89
C LEU A 94 5.89 4.64 3.91
N GLU A 95 6.29 3.48 4.43
CA GLU A 95 6.80 2.33 3.66
C GLU A 95 7.96 2.66 2.72
N LEU A 96 8.91 3.48 3.19
CA LEU A 96 10.08 3.83 2.38
C LEU A 96 11.00 2.63 2.18
N GLN A 97 11.46 2.49 0.95
CA GLN A 97 12.41 1.49 0.48
C GLN A 97 13.55 2.23 -0.22
N ALA A 98 14.78 1.74 -0.04
CA ALA A 98 15.89 2.12 -0.89
C ALA A 98 15.77 1.36 -2.21
N ASP A 99 15.62 2.11 -3.30
CA ASP A 99 15.36 1.57 -4.63
C ASP A 99 16.26 2.23 -5.67
N HIS A 100 16.48 1.56 -6.79
CA HIS A 100 17.30 2.08 -7.87
C HIS A 100 16.56 3.16 -8.66
N ILE A 101 17.26 4.24 -9.07
CA ILE A 101 16.71 5.25 -9.98
C ILE A 101 16.49 4.59 -11.34
N ILE A 102 17.55 4.05 -11.93
CA ILE A 102 17.49 3.20 -13.13
C ILE A 102 17.40 1.73 -12.69
N PRO A 103 16.35 0.98 -13.09
CA PRO A 103 16.13 -0.39 -12.63
C PRO A 103 17.27 -1.36 -12.94
N LYS A 104 17.39 -2.41 -12.11
CA LYS A 104 18.37 -3.48 -12.31
C LYS A 104 18.10 -4.28 -13.59
N GLU A 105 16.86 -4.35 -14.03
CA GLU A 105 16.46 -4.99 -15.29
C GLU A 105 17.11 -4.32 -16.52
N GLU A 106 17.48 -3.04 -16.41
CA GLU A 106 18.12 -2.28 -17.48
C GLU A 106 19.64 -2.32 -17.40
N LEU A 107 20.23 -2.17 -16.21
CA LEU A 107 21.69 -2.04 -16.04
C LEU A 107 22.39 -3.27 -15.44
N GLY A 108 21.65 -4.28 -15.00
CA GLY A 108 22.20 -5.40 -14.24
C GLY A 108 22.90 -4.91 -12.97
N ASP A 109 24.03 -5.54 -12.62
CA ASP A 109 24.77 -5.16 -11.41
C ASP A 109 25.41 -3.76 -11.48
N ALA A 110 25.53 -3.16 -12.67
CA ALA A 110 25.96 -1.77 -12.81
C ALA A 110 24.95 -0.77 -12.20
N ALA A 111 23.71 -1.20 -11.94
CA ALA A 111 22.74 -0.40 -11.19
C ALA A 111 23.14 -0.18 -9.73
N ASN A 112 23.99 -1.04 -9.14
CA ASN A 112 24.23 -1.11 -7.69
C ASN A 112 25.24 -0.07 -7.19
N THR A 113 24.92 1.19 -7.39
CA THR A 113 25.75 2.33 -6.96
C THR A 113 24.90 3.32 -6.16
N LEU A 114 25.48 3.98 -5.15
CA LEU A 114 24.70 4.87 -4.25
C LEU A 114 24.13 6.10 -4.96
N ASP A 115 24.78 6.58 -6.01
CA ASP A 115 24.30 7.65 -6.90
C ASP A 115 23.08 7.22 -7.73
N ASN A 116 22.92 5.92 -7.97
CA ASN A 116 21.72 5.35 -8.59
C ASN A 116 20.69 4.88 -7.54
N MET A 117 20.81 5.25 -6.26
CA MET A 117 19.83 4.91 -5.22
C MET A 117 18.98 6.12 -4.82
N THR A 118 17.72 5.86 -4.50
CA THR A 118 16.78 6.84 -3.95
C THR A 118 15.82 6.20 -2.94
N LEU A 119 15.01 7.00 -2.24
CA LEU A 119 13.92 6.51 -1.40
C LEU A 119 12.59 6.57 -2.16
N ARG A 120 11.88 5.44 -2.22
CA ARG A 120 10.51 5.36 -2.75
C ARG A 120 9.62 4.59 -1.80
N CYS A 121 8.35 4.95 -1.74
CA CYS A 121 7.38 4.11 -1.04
C CYS A 121 7.08 2.86 -1.86
N ARG A 122 6.63 1.79 -1.19
CA ARG A 122 6.24 0.53 -1.82
C ARG A 122 5.31 0.72 -3.02
N ARG A 123 4.31 1.61 -2.90
CA ARG A 123 3.37 1.94 -3.99
C ARG A 123 4.12 2.45 -5.23
N CYS A 124 4.91 3.50 -5.10
CA CYS A 124 5.62 4.11 -6.22
C CYS A 124 6.70 3.18 -6.80
N ASN A 125 7.34 2.36 -5.96
CA ASN A 125 8.31 1.37 -6.41
C ASN A 125 7.65 0.29 -7.29
N VAL A 126 6.51 -0.26 -6.88
CA VAL A 126 5.83 -1.35 -7.62
C VAL A 126 5.46 -0.94 -9.05
N ILE A 127 5.13 0.34 -9.30
CA ILE A 127 4.74 0.86 -10.62
C ILE A 127 5.87 0.71 -11.64
N LYS A 128 7.13 0.75 -11.21
CA LYS A 128 8.28 0.62 -12.11
C LYS A 128 8.42 -0.78 -12.72
N ARG A 129 7.74 -1.78 -12.17
CA ARG A 129 7.82 -3.15 -12.67
C ARG A 129 7.09 -3.25 -14.01
N PRO A 130 7.69 -3.86 -15.05
CA PRO A 130 7.03 -4.02 -16.35
C PRO A 130 5.68 -4.77 -16.30
N SER A 131 5.46 -5.59 -15.27
CA SER A 131 4.18 -6.28 -15.03
C SER A 131 3.08 -5.40 -14.42
N HIS A 132 3.39 -4.17 -14.02
CA HIS A 132 2.49 -3.23 -13.35
C HIS A 132 2.35 -1.94 -14.16
N LYS A 133 2.20 -2.04 -15.50
CA LYS A 133 2.08 -0.89 -16.42
C LYS A 133 0.96 0.09 -16.07
N HIS A 134 -0.11 -0.42 -15.46
CA HIS A 134 -1.26 0.36 -14.98
C HIS A 134 -1.16 0.72 -13.49
N GLY A 135 -0.01 0.44 -12.86
CA GLY A 135 0.23 0.79 -11.46
C GLY A 135 0.16 2.29 -11.26
N GLY A 136 -0.51 2.74 -10.19
CA GLY A 136 -0.63 4.15 -9.85
C GLY A 136 -1.70 4.93 -10.63
N GLU A 137 -2.42 4.29 -11.55
CA GLU A 137 -3.65 4.85 -12.11
C GLU A 137 -4.75 5.00 -11.04
N THR A 138 -4.75 4.11 -10.05
CA THR A 138 -5.58 4.22 -8.84
C THR A 138 -4.88 5.04 -7.75
N PHE A 139 -5.67 5.67 -6.87
CA PHE A 139 -5.11 6.40 -5.74
C PHE A 139 -4.59 5.47 -4.65
N LEU A 140 -5.40 4.49 -4.24
CA LEU A 140 -5.02 3.46 -3.28
C LEU A 140 -4.20 2.34 -3.91
N THR A 141 -3.45 1.62 -3.09
CA THR A 141 -2.91 0.30 -3.47
C THR A 141 -4.07 -0.68 -3.66
N ALA A 142 -3.86 -1.74 -4.45
CA ALA A 142 -4.93 -2.70 -4.73
C ALA A 142 -5.56 -3.27 -3.46
N GLU A 143 -4.75 -3.67 -2.46
CA GLU A 143 -5.26 -4.21 -1.19
C GLU A 143 -6.09 -3.20 -0.39
N ALA A 144 -5.67 -1.94 -0.37
CA ALA A 144 -6.41 -0.87 0.31
C ALA A 144 -7.70 -0.52 -0.45
N ALA A 145 -7.67 -0.48 -1.78
CA ALA A 145 -8.84 -0.24 -2.63
C ALA A 145 -9.91 -1.32 -2.44
N LEU A 146 -9.51 -2.60 -2.38
CA LEU A 146 -10.42 -3.72 -2.15
C LEU A 146 -11.22 -3.55 -0.85
N MET A 147 -10.53 -3.21 0.24
CA MET A 147 -11.17 -2.99 1.53
C MET A 147 -11.97 -1.69 1.55
N TRP A 148 -11.44 -0.62 0.97
CA TRP A 148 -12.14 0.66 0.87
C TRP A 148 -13.47 0.49 0.13
N ILE A 149 -13.51 -0.19 -1.01
CA ILE A 149 -14.74 -0.50 -1.75
C ILE A 149 -15.69 -1.32 -0.87
N LEU A 150 -15.21 -2.39 -0.22
CA LEU A 150 -16.05 -3.25 0.61
C LEU A 150 -16.71 -2.47 1.76
N PHE A 151 -15.96 -1.63 2.47
CA PHE A 151 -16.47 -0.91 3.64
C PHE A 151 -17.27 0.35 3.29
N THR A 152 -17.01 0.98 2.14
CA THR A 152 -17.71 2.22 1.74
C THR A 152 -18.92 1.98 0.85
N ARG A 153 -18.91 0.90 0.05
CA ARG A 153 -20.00 0.55 -0.87
C ARG A 153 -20.92 -0.52 -0.32
N ARG A 154 -20.39 -1.40 0.54
CA ARG A 154 -21.10 -2.55 1.14
C ARG A 154 -22.00 -3.31 0.14
N PRO A 155 -21.43 -3.80 -0.99
CA PRO A 155 -22.20 -4.59 -1.95
C PRO A 155 -22.78 -5.84 -1.31
N ASP A 156 -24.02 -6.19 -1.67
CA ASP A 156 -24.70 -7.36 -1.11
C ASP A 156 -24.30 -8.67 -1.81
N THR A 157 -23.60 -8.59 -2.94
CA THR A 157 -23.15 -9.77 -3.71
C THR A 157 -21.67 -9.68 -4.09
N TYR A 158 -21.03 -10.85 -4.23
CA TYR A 158 -19.68 -10.92 -4.81
C TYR A 158 -19.61 -10.30 -6.21
N GLN A 159 -20.65 -10.50 -7.02
CA GLN A 159 -20.72 -10.01 -8.39
C GLN A 159 -20.69 -8.48 -8.43
N GLU A 160 -21.47 -7.83 -7.57
CA GLU A 160 -21.46 -6.38 -7.41
C GLU A 160 -20.09 -5.89 -6.90
N PHE A 161 -19.51 -6.56 -5.90
CA PHE A 161 -18.16 -6.23 -5.42
C PHE A 161 -17.11 -6.30 -6.53
N MET A 162 -17.15 -7.35 -7.35
CA MET A 162 -16.27 -7.50 -8.50
C MET A 162 -16.47 -6.37 -9.53
N THR A 163 -17.72 -6.01 -9.83
CA THR A 163 -18.03 -4.90 -10.76
C THR A 163 -17.45 -3.59 -10.24
N LEU A 164 -17.70 -3.25 -8.97
CA LEU A 164 -17.15 -2.05 -8.33
C LEU A 164 -15.61 -2.03 -8.36
N CYS A 165 -14.95 -3.18 -8.14
CA CYS A 165 -13.50 -3.29 -8.25
C CYS A 165 -12.99 -2.96 -9.67
N ARG A 166 -13.68 -3.45 -10.71
CA ARG A 166 -13.31 -3.17 -12.11
C ARG A 166 -13.55 -1.70 -12.46
N GLU A 167 -14.67 -1.13 -12.03
CA GLU A 167 -15.01 0.27 -12.23
C GLU A 167 -14.02 1.22 -11.53
N TYR A 168 -13.52 0.85 -10.35
CA TYR A 168 -12.45 1.58 -9.67
C TYR A 168 -11.11 1.55 -10.42
N GLY A 169 -10.92 0.61 -11.36
CA GLY A 169 -9.70 0.47 -12.17
C GLY A 169 -8.79 -0.69 -11.74
N LEU A 170 -9.27 -1.63 -10.92
CA LEU A 170 -8.49 -2.81 -10.54
C LEU A 170 -8.39 -3.80 -11.72
N THR A 171 -7.18 -4.00 -12.27
CA THR A 171 -6.91 -4.88 -13.43
C THR A 171 -6.40 -6.29 -13.11
N MET A 172 -6.14 -6.63 -11.85
CA MET A 172 -5.64 -7.95 -11.41
C MET A 172 -6.63 -9.09 -11.72
N ALA A 173 -6.14 -10.33 -11.66
CA ALA A 173 -6.96 -11.53 -11.84
C ALA A 173 -8.12 -11.59 -10.83
N SER A 174 -9.30 -12.00 -11.29
CA SER A 174 -10.52 -12.00 -10.47
C SER A 174 -10.42 -12.88 -9.21
N VAL A 175 -9.53 -13.87 -9.19
CA VAL A 175 -9.23 -14.67 -7.98
C VAL A 175 -8.86 -13.80 -6.78
N ARG A 176 -8.20 -12.64 -6.99
CA ARG A 176 -7.86 -11.70 -5.91
C ARG A 176 -9.10 -11.03 -5.31
N PHE A 177 -10.16 -10.86 -6.12
CA PHE A 177 -11.44 -10.35 -5.64
C PHE A 177 -12.17 -11.43 -4.84
N GLU A 178 -12.13 -12.68 -5.30
CA GLU A 178 -12.67 -13.84 -4.57
C GLU A 178 -11.98 -13.98 -3.20
N GLU A 179 -10.66 -13.87 -3.14
CA GLU A 179 -9.89 -13.85 -1.89
C GLU A 179 -10.31 -12.69 -0.98
N SER A 180 -10.50 -11.50 -1.54
CA SER A 180 -10.88 -10.32 -0.76
C SER A 180 -12.32 -10.38 -0.22
N TRP A 181 -13.21 -11.07 -0.94
CA TRP A 181 -14.59 -11.35 -0.49
C TRP A 181 -14.64 -12.19 0.79
N ALA A 182 -13.54 -12.85 1.18
CA ALA A 182 -13.44 -13.53 2.47
C ALA A 182 -13.73 -12.59 3.65
N MET A 183 -13.37 -11.30 3.56
CA MET A 183 -13.70 -10.31 4.60
C MET A 183 -15.21 -10.16 4.78
N ALA A 184 -15.98 -10.07 3.70
CA ALA A 184 -17.45 -10.02 3.76
C ALA A 184 -18.02 -11.27 4.45
N LYS A 185 -17.49 -12.45 4.11
CA LYS A 185 -17.88 -13.73 4.71
C LYS A 185 -17.53 -13.83 6.19
N TRP A 186 -16.40 -13.29 6.62
CA TRP A 186 -16.04 -13.26 8.04
C TRP A 186 -16.97 -12.33 8.82
N LEU A 187 -17.29 -11.16 8.26
CA LEU A 187 -18.21 -10.21 8.89
C LEU A 187 -19.66 -10.71 8.91
N GLU A 188 -20.10 -11.43 7.87
CA GLU A 188 -21.41 -12.09 7.84
C GLU A 188 -21.57 -13.06 9.01
N ARG A 189 -20.55 -13.87 9.31
CA ARG A 189 -20.56 -14.80 10.46
C ARG A 189 -20.67 -14.09 11.81
N GLU A 190 -20.22 -12.84 11.87
CA GLU A 190 -20.36 -11.99 13.06
C GLU A 190 -21.66 -11.16 13.06
N GLY A 191 -22.52 -11.31 12.05
CA GLY A 191 -23.74 -10.51 11.89
C GLY A 191 -23.48 -9.04 11.54
N LYS A 192 -22.26 -8.71 11.07
CA LYS A 192 -21.82 -7.34 10.73
C LYS A 192 -21.96 -7.01 9.24
N TYR A 193 -22.27 -8.02 8.43
CA TYR A 193 -22.40 -7.88 6.98
C TYR A 193 -23.55 -8.74 6.47
N ASN A 194 -24.27 -8.25 5.47
CA ASN A 194 -25.35 -8.99 4.82
C ASN A 194 -24.85 -9.46 3.45
N ILE A 195 -25.01 -10.74 3.15
CA ILE A 195 -24.74 -11.27 1.81
C ILE A 195 -26.05 -11.83 1.27
N SER A 196 -26.45 -11.35 0.10
CA SER A 196 -27.66 -11.81 -0.57
C SER A 196 -27.55 -13.31 -0.90
N PRO A 197 -28.66 -14.07 -0.78
CA PRO A 197 -28.72 -15.46 -1.25
C PRO A 197 -28.35 -15.66 -2.73
N ASP A 198 -28.46 -14.60 -3.55
CA ASP A 198 -28.10 -14.60 -4.97
C ASP A 198 -26.59 -14.37 -5.23
N SER A 199 -25.81 -14.13 -4.16
CA SER A 199 -24.35 -14.02 -4.26
C SER A 199 -23.76 -15.35 -4.73
N LYS A 200 -22.78 -15.29 -5.64
CA LYS A 200 -22.03 -16.49 -6.09
C LYS A 200 -21.41 -17.25 -4.93
N TYR A 201 -20.99 -16.52 -3.90
CA TYR A 201 -20.32 -17.03 -2.71
C TYR A 201 -21.02 -16.58 -1.44
#